data_AF-A0A7C7QX46-F1
#
_entry.id   AF-A0A7C7QX46-F1
#
_cell.length_a   1.000
_cell.length_b   1.000
_cell.length_c   1.000
_cell.angle_alpha   90.00
_cell.angle_beta   90.00
_cell.angle_gamma   90.00
#
_symmetry.space_group_name_H-M   'P 1'
#
loop_
_entity.id
_entity.type
_entity.pdbx_description
1 polymer ?
#
loop_
_entity_poly.entity_id
_entity_poly.type
_entity_poly.pdbx_seq_one_letter_code
_entity_poly.pdbx_strand_id
1 'polypeptide(L)'
;MRLWARILLIVVVLAVGASVLYRGPKLARQWAAFQVGTAISFDQARRELARLERRPDAELQIDALVAKWGTGNPRYDLFLARYLSEPQCTGSLRARFSLELAWREGLLARWAHFWCWYSDSEPDRRIAQIAEYLTVLLDDPVRRPITWREVLELQAVFQLTGHPELAVRLKPDGWRRRFRRWQSACAGRLPHITRPEKPLPDWQGPLPP
;
A
#
# COMPACT_ATOMS: atom_id res chain seq x y z
N MET A 1 33.75 40.37 -24.33
CA MET A 1 33.75 39.25 -23.35
C MET A 1 34.70 38.17 -23.84
N ARG A 2 35.72 37.81 -23.05
CA ARG A 2 36.75 36.83 -23.42
C ARG A 2 36.12 35.44 -23.65
N LEU A 3 36.51 34.75 -24.72
CA LEU A 3 35.94 33.47 -25.17
C LEU A 3 35.80 32.44 -24.03
N TRP A 4 36.79 32.41 -23.13
CA TRP A 4 36.81 31.56 -21.94
C TRP A 4 35.64 31.78 -20.98
N ALA A 5 35.16 33.01 -20.81
CA ALA A 5 34.00 33.30 -19.95
C ALA A 5 32.70 32.73 -20.54
N ARG A 6 32.60 32.66 -21.88
CA ARG A 6 31.43 32.05 -22.56
C ARG A 6 31.44 30.54 -22.41
N ILE A 7 32.61 29.90 -22.53
CA ILE A 7 32.77 28.45 -22.32
C ILE A 7 32.42 28.07 -20.88
N LEU A 8 32.95 28.82 -19.90
CA LEU A 8 32.64 28.60 -18.48
C LEU A 8 31.14 28.75 -18.18
N LEU A 9 30.49 29.77 -18.75
CA LEU A 9 29.04 29.96 -18.61
C LEU A 9 28.25 28.77 -19.17
N ILE A 10 28.62 28.28 -20.37
CA ILE A 10 27.96 27.13 -21.00
C ILE A 10 28.12 25.87 -20.13
N VAL A 11 29.33 25.62 -19.60
CA VAL A 11 29.57 24.47 -18.71
C VAL A 11 28.75 24.58 -17.42
N VAL A 12 28.66 25.77 -16.83
CA VAL A 12 27.84 25.99 -15.62
C VAL A 12 26.36 25.78 -15.93
N VAL A 13 25.85 26.31 -17.05
CA VAL A 13 24.45 26.12 -17.45
C VAL A 13 24.13 24.65 -17.71
N LEU A 14 25.03 23.93 -18.39
CA LEU A 14 24.87 22.49 -18.61
C LEU A 14 24.94 21.69 -17.30
N ALA A 15 25.86 22.02 -16.40
CA ALA A 15 25.98 21.37 -15.11
C ALA A 15 24.75 21.62 -14.21
N VAL A 16 24.24 22.85 -14.19
CA VAL A 16 23.01 23.22 -13.47
C VAL A 16 21.79 22.54 -14.11
N GLY A 17 21.67 22.57 -15.44
CA GLY A 17 20.60 21.89 -16.18
C GLY A 17 20.58 20.38 -15.92
N ALA A 18 21.75 19.73 -15.98
CA ALA A 18 21.90 18.31 -15.66
C ALA A 18 21.56 18.01 -14.19
N SER A 19 21.97 18.88 -13.25
CA SER A 19 21.64 18.74 -11.82
C SER A 19 20.14 18.86 -11.55
N VAL A 20 19.46 19.81 -12.19
CA VAL A 20 18.00 19.99 -12.08
C VAL A 20 17.26 18.80 -12.67
N LEU A 21 17.66 18.32 -13.85
CA LEU A 21 17.08 17.12 -14.47
C LEU A 21 17.31 15.87 -13.63
N TYR A 22 18.48 15.74 -12.99
CA TYR A 22 18.83 14.58 -12.19
C TYR A 22 18.17 14.58 -10.80
N ARG A 23 18.11 15.74 -10.13
CA ARG A 23 17.57 15.87 -8.75
C ARG A 23 16.08 16.17 -8.69
N GLY A 24 15.52 16.81 -9.71
CA GLY A 24 14.11 17.17 -9.80
C GLY A 24 13.16 16.01 -9.51
N PRO A 25 13.33 14.83 -10.13
CA PRO A 25 12.47 13.67 -9.89
C PRO A 25 12.55 13.14 -8.44
N LYS A 26 13.73 13.18 -7.80
CA LYS A 26 13.89 12.75 -6.41
C LYS A 26 13.24 13.73 -5.44
N LEU A 27 13.38 15.02 -5.68
CA LEU A 27 12.75 16.08 -4.89
C LEU A 27 11.22 16.05 -5.03
N ALA A 28 10.71 15.86 -6.25
CA ALA A 28 9.27 15.71 -6.48
C ALA A 28 8.67 14.53 -5.72
N ARG A 29 9.39 13.40 -5.67
CA ARG A 29 8.98 12.20 -4.91
C ARG A 29 8.98 12.43 -3.40
N GLN A 30 10.04 13.06 -2.87
CA GLN A 30 10.10 13.42 -1.45
C GLN A 30 9.00 14.41 -1.07
N TRP A 31 8.73 15.37 -1.96
CA TRP A 31 7.68 16.35 -1.79
C TRP A 31 6.28 15.74 -1.79
N ALA A 32 6.02 14.77 -2.67
CA ALA A 32 4.74 14.05 -2.72
C ALA A 32 4.44 13.31 -1.40
N ALA A 33 5.41 12.55 -0.89
CA ALA A 33 5.27 11.87 0.41
C ALA A 33 5.16 12.88 1.57
N PHE A 34 5.89 13.99 1.51
CA PHE A 34 5.79 15.07 2.48
C PHE A 34 4.39 15.69 2.51
N GLN A 35 3.81 16.02 1.35
CA GLN A 35 2.46 16.61 1.26
C GLN A 35 1.40 15.71 1.91
N VAL A 36 1.43 14.40 1.64
CA VAL A 36 0.53 13.44 2.28
C VAL A 36 0.78 13.36 3.79
N GLY A 37 2.05 13.35 4.23
CA GLY A 37 2.41 13.29 5.65
C GLY A 37 2.05 14.56 6.44
N THR A 38 2.03 15.72 5.78
CA THR A 38 1.63 17.01 6.38
C THR A 38 0.13 17.31 6.26
N ALA A 39 -0.63 16.47 5.56
CA ALA A 39 -2.07 16.68 5.43
C ALA A 39 -2.74 16.70 6.81
N ILE A 40 -3.66 17.64 6.99
CA ILE A 40 -4.34 17.85 8.27
C ILE A 40 -5.53 16.88 8.41
N SER A 41 -6.13 16.50 7.29
CA SER A 41 -7.26 15.57 7.21
C SER A 41 -7.04 14.47 6.18
N PHE A 42 -7.80 13.38 6.32
CA PHE A 42 -7.78 12.31 5.32
C PHE A 42 -8.28 12.79 3.96
N ASP A 43 -9.26 13.70 3.93
CA ASP A 43 -9.77 14.26 2.67
C ASP A 43 -8.71 15.00 1.86
N GLN A 44 -7.84 15.75 2.56
CA GLN A 44 -6.70 16.41 1.92
C GLN A 44 -5.71 15.37 1.39
N ALA A 45 -5.34 14.39 2.20
CA ALA A 45 -4.42 13.32 1.79
C ALA A 45 -4.97 12.51 0.60
N ARG A 46 -6.26 12.20 0.61
CA ARG A 46 -6.98 11.50 -0.47
C ARG A 46 -6.90 12.25 -1.79
N ARG A 47 -7.15 13.57 -1.78
CA ARG A 47 -7.03 14.40 -3.01
C ARG A 47 -5.61 14.41 -3.54
N GLU A 48 -4.61 14.48 -2.66
CA GLU A 48 -3.20 14.44 -3.05
C GLU A 48 -2.80 13.09 -3.65
N LEU A 49 -3.18 11.97 -3.02
CA LEU A 49 -2.92 10.63 -3.52
C LEU A 49 -3.58 10.40 -4.89
N ALA A 50 -4.86 10.77 -5.04
CA ALA A 50 -5.57 10.67 -6.31
C ALA A 50 -4.94 11.54 -7.41
N ARG A 51 -4.42 12.72 -7.06
CA ARG A 51 -3.71 13.60 -8.00
C ARG A 51 -2.41 12.96 -8.48
N LEU A 52 -1.67 12.28 -7.59
CA LEU A 52 -0.40 11.62 -7.93
C LEU A 52 -0.60 10.45 -8.90
N GLU A 53 -1.65 9.65 -8.70
CA GLU A 53 -1.96 8.51 -9.58
C GLU A 53 -2.34 8.92 -11.01
N ARG A 54 -2.74 10.17 -11.25
CA ARG A 54 -3.14 10.68 -12.57
C ARG A 54 -2.02 11.37 -13.35
N ARG A 55 -0.81 11.48 -12.78
CA ARG A 55 0.31 12.16 -13.45
C ARG A 55 0.94 11.28 -14.54
N PRO A 56 1.59 11.89 -15.55
CA PRO A 56 2.35 11.13 -16.55
C PRO A 56 3.45 10.24 -15.95
N ASP A 57 4.00 10.61 -14.79
CA ASP A 57 5.03 9.89 -14.05
C ASP A 57 4.48 9.04 -12.88
N ALA A 58 3.19 8.65 -12.93
CA ALA A 58 2.49 7.98 -11.84
C ALA A 58 3.22 6.76 -11.27
N GLU A 59 3.82 5.91 -12.11
CA GLU A 59 4.54 4.71 -11.66
C GLU A 59 5.70 5.05 -10.70
N LEU A 60 6.52 6.04 -11.07
CA LEU A 60 7.65 6.47 -10.24
C LEU A 60 7.20 7.11 -8.93
N GLN A 61 6.04 7.78 -8.93
CA GLN A 61 5.46 8.37 -7.72
C GLN A 61 4.86 7.29 -6.82
N ILE A 62 4.17 6.30 -7.39
CA ILE A 62 3.62 5.14 -6.69
C ILE A 62 4.76 4.38 -5.98
N ASP A 63 5.87 4.14 -6.68
CA ASP A 63 7.05 3.49 -6.09
C ASP A 63 7.58 4.24 -4.86
N ALA A 64 7.70 5.57 -4.97
CA ALA A 64 8.16 6.38 -3.86
C ALA A 64 7.17 6.43 -2.69
N LEU A 65 5.87 6.51 -2.99
CA LEU A 65 4.82 6.53 -1.97
C LEU A 65 4.84 5.23 -1.16
N VAL A 66 4.83 4.08 -1.83
CA VAL A 66 4.82 2.79 -1.16
C VAL A 66 6.13 2.55 -0.41
N ALA A 67 7.28 2.91 -0.99
CA ALA A 67 8.58 2.76 -0.33
C ALA A 67 8.68 3.54 0.99
N LYS A 68 7.89 4.61 1.16
CA LYS A 68 7.84 5.39 2.42
C LYS A 68 6.95 4.79 3.49
N TRP A 69 6.07 3.85 3.15
CA TRP A 69 5.20 3.24 4.14
C TRP A 69 6.01 2.45 5.18
N GLY A 70 5.70 2.63 6.47
CA GLY A 70 6.43 1.99 7.57
C GLY A 70 7.82 2.56 7.83
N THR A 71 8.13 3.78 7.36
CA THR A 71 9.44 4.44 7.60
C THR A 71 9.43 5.44 8.76
N GLY A 72 8.39 5.43 9.60
CA GLY A 72 8.35 6.20 10.85
C GLY A 72 7.47 7.46 10.84
N ASN A 73 6.58 7.64 9.85
CA ASN A 73 5.52 8.65 9.90
C ASN A 73 4.15 7.98 10.00
N PRO A 74 3.61 7.80 11.23
CA PRO A 74 2.34 7.11 11.43
C PRO A 74 1.15 7.76 10.71
N ARG A 75 1.12 9.10 10.62
CA ARG A 75 0.05 9.84 9.93
C ARG A 75 0.04 9.56 8.43
N TYR A 76 1.21 9.62 7.81
CA TYR A 76 1.38 9.23 6.41
C TYR A 76 0.92 7.78 6.19
N ASP A 77 1.38 6.87 7.05
CA ASP A 77 1.05 5.45 6.95
C ASP A 77 -0.45 5.19 7.08
N LEU A 78 -1.12 5.89 8.00
CA LEU A 78 -2.56 5.81 8.18
C LEU A 78 -3.31 6.28 6.93
N PHE A 79 -2.94 7.43 6.38
CA PHE A 79 -3.62 7.97 5.20
C PHE A 79 -3.42 7.10 3.96
N LEU A 80 -2.20 6.60 3.74
CA LEU A 80 -1.95 5.68 2.63
C LEU A 80 -2.74 4.38 2.81
N ALA A 81 -2.74 3.79 4.02
CA ALA A 81 -3.47 2.56 4.31
C ALA A 81 -5.00 2.72 4.15
N ARG A 82 -5.57 3.84 4.62
CA ARG A 82 -6.98 4.18 4.38
C ARG A 82 -7.27 4.32 2.89
N TYR A 83 -6.42 5.03 2.16
CA TYR A 83 -6.62 5.23 0.71
C TYR A 83 -6.57 3.92 -0.08
N LEU A 84 -5.71 2.97 0.30
CA LEU A 84 -5.67 1.63 -0.34
C LEU A 84 -6.99 0.87 -0.20
N SER A 85 -7.76 1.11 0.87
CA SER A 85 -9.08 0.52 1.10
C SER A 85 -10.20 1.20 0.32
N GLU A 86 -9.99 2.43 -0.15
CA GLU A 86 -11.01 3.22 -0.87
C GLU A 86 -11.26 2.70 -2.30
N PRO A 87 -12.50 2.73 -2.81
CA PRO A 87 -12.81 2.31 -4.17
C PRO A 87 -12.02 3.06 -5.26
N GLN A 88 -11.79 4.37 -5.08
CA GLN A 88 -11.08 5.20 -6.06
C GLN A 88 -9.58 4.89 -6.23
N CYS A 89 -8.96 4.16 -5.30
CA CYS A 89 -7.55 3.79 -5.43
C CYS A 89 -7.34 2.87 -6.63
N THR A 90 -6.31 3.12 -7.43
CA THR A 90 -6.04 2.34 -8.63
C THR A 90 -5.55 0.93 -8.30
N GLY A 91 -5.67 0.02 -9.27
CA GLY A 91 -5.08 -1.32 -9.17
C GLY A 91 -3.54 -1.27 -9.08
N SER A 92 -2.90 -0.33 -9.78
CA SER A 92 -1.44 -0.20 -9.83
C SER A 92 -0.83 0.15 -8.47
N LEU A 93 -1.43 1.09 -7.73
CA LEU A 93 -0.97 1.44 -6.39
C LEU A 93 -1.10 0.25 -5.42
N ARG A 94 -2.26 -0.44 -5.43
CA ARG A 94 -2.46 -1.64 -4.60
C ARG A 94 -1.51 -2.78 -4.97
N ALA A 95 -1.25 -2.96 -6.26
CA ALA A 95 -0.30 -3.96 -6.76
C ALA A 95 1.12 -3.70 -6.24
N ARG A 96 1.58 -2.44 -6.34
CA ARG A 96 2.91 -2.07 -5.85
C ARG A 96 3.00 -2.19 -4.33
N PHE A 97 1.95 -1.78 -3.61
CA PHE A 97 1.85 -1.95 -2.16
C PHE A 97 1.94 -3.43 -1.74
N SER A 98 1.13 -4.29 -2.35
CA SER A 98 1.14 -5.74 -2.12
C SER A 98 2.52 -6.37 -2.34
N LEU A 99 3.26 -5.88 -3.34
CA LEU A 99 4.63 -6.33 -3.61
C LEU A 99 5.59 -5.94 -2.48
N GLU A 100 5.52 -4.70 -1.99
CA GLU A 100 6.38 -4.22 -0.89
C GLU A 100 6.14 -4.97 0.42
N LEU A 101 4.88 -5.39 0.70
CA LEU A 101 4.56 -6.26 1.85
C LEU A 101 5.33 -7.60 1.82
N ALA A 102 5.72 -8.07 0.64
CA ALA A 102 6.43 -9.34 0.48
C ALA A 102 7.95 -9.23 0.64
N TRP A 103 8.52 -8.02 0.54
CA TRP A 103 9.98 -7.80 0.54
C TRP A 103 10.52 -7.24 1.84
N ARG A 104 9.71 -6.46 2.56
CA ARG A 104 10.14 -5.77 3.77
C ARG A 104 9.54 -6.43 5.00
N GLU A 105 10.40 -6.81 5.93
CA GLU A 105 10.00 -7.44 7.18
C GLU A 105 9.05 -6.54 8.00
N GLY A 106 8.08 -7.16 8.68
CA GLY A 106 7.11 -6.47 9.55
C GLY A 106 6.01 -5.69 8.82
N LEU A 107 6.17 -5.37 7.53
CA LEU A 107 5.17 -4.61 6.76
C LEU A 107 3.83 -5.35 6.62
N LEU A 108 3.87 -6.65 6.32
CA LEU A 108 2.64 -7.44 6.24
C LEU A 108 1.87 -7.47 7.57
N ALA A 109 2.58 -7.61 8.70
CA ALA A 109 1.99 -7.56 10.03
C ALA A 109 1.38 -6.18 10.33
N ARG A 110 2.08 -5.10 9.96
CA ARG A 110 1.56 -3.72 10.09
C ARG A 110 0.30 -3.50 9.25
N TRP A 111 0.23 -4.07 8.05
CA TRP A 111 -0.94 -3.98 7.19
C TRP A 111 -2.12 -4.74 7.79
N ALA A 112 -1.88 -5.97 8.26
CA ALA A 112 -2.88 -6.78 8.93
C ALA A 112 -3.41 -6.11 10.21
N HIS A 113 -2.55 -5.45 10.99
CA HIS A 113 -2.92 -4.64 12.15
C HIS A 113 -3.89 -3.53 11.76
N PHE A 114 -3.51 -2.72 10.76
CA PHE A 114 -4.36 -1.63 10.27
C PHE A 114 -5.70 -2.16 9.75
N TRP A 115 -5.66 -3.21 8.94
CA TRP A 115 -6.86 -3.82 8.36
C TRP A 115 -7.83 -4.31 9.44
N CYS A 116 -7.29 -4.92 10.51
CA CYS A 116 -8.05 -5.39 11.66
C CYS A 116 -8.74 -4.23 12.40
N TRP A 117 -8.01 -3.14 12.63
CA TRP A 117 -8.56 -1.91 13.23
C TRP A 117 -9.62 -1.25 12.34
N TYR A 118 -9.37 -1.18 11.03
CA TYR A 118 -10.20 -0.45 10.07
C TYR A 118 -11.49 -1.19 9.67
N SER A 119 -11.60 -2.50 9.97
CA SER A 119 -12.77 -3.27 9.55
C SER A 119 -14.04 -2.86 10.29
N ASP A 120 -15.11 -2.61 9.52
CA ASP A 120 -16.44 -2.23 10.02
C ASP A 120 -17.12 -3.30 10.90
N SER A 121 -16.64 -4.54 10.84
CA SER A 121 -17.13 -5.66 11.65
C SER A 121 -16.01 -6.30 12.45
N GLU A 122 -16.37 -7.10 13.47
CA GLU A 122 -15.38 -7.90 14.20
C GLU A 122 -14.46 -8.68 13.24
N PRO A 123 -13.13 -8.72 13.50
CA PRO A 123 -12.16 -9.29 12.56
C PRO A 123 -12.49 -10.73 12.16
N ASP A 124 -12.90 -11.56 13.12
CA ASP A 124 -13.29 -12.97 12.88
C ASP A 124 -14.46 -13.06 11.88
N ARG A 125 -15.48 -12.20 12.07
CA ARG A 125 -16.65 -12.14 11.20
C ARG A 125 -16.24 -11.68 9.80
N ARG A 126 -15.36 -10.69 9.70
CA ARG A 126 -14.87 -10.21 8.40
C ARG A 126 -14.07 -11.28 7.66
N ILE A 127 -13.22 -12.02 8.37
CA ILE A 127 -12.46 -13.14 7.79
C ILE A 127 -13.40 -14.23 7.29
N ALA A 128 -14.43 -14.58 8.07
CA ALA A 128 -15.45 -15.54 7.64
C ALA A 128 -16.18 -15.10 6.37
N GLN A 129 -16.58 -13.82 6.28
CA GLN A 129 -17.22 -13.26 5.08
C GLN A 129 -16.31 -13.32 3.84
N ILE A 130 -15.02 -12.98 3.99
CA ILE A 130 -14.05 -13.07 2.90
C ILE A 130 -13.88 -14.53 2.48
N ALA A 131 -13.77 -15.45 3.43
CA ALA A 131 -13.63 -16.87 3.15
C ALA A 131 -14.87 -17.43 2.41
N GLU A 132 -16.07 -17.07 2.83
CA GLU A 132 -17.32 -17.44 2.17
C GLU A 132 -17.36 -16.91 0.74
N TYR A 133 -17.11 -15.61 0.56
CA TYR A 133 -17.04 -14.97 -0.75
C TYR A 133 -16.02 -15.64 -1.69
N LEU A 134 -14.81 -15.89 -1.21
CA LEU A 134 -13.75 -16.53 -1.99
C LEU A 134 -14.07 -18.00 -2.28
N THR A 135 -14.82 -18.68 -1.41
CA THR A 135 -15.31 -20.05 -1.67
C THR A 135 -16.30 -20.06 -2.82
N VAL A 136 -17.29 -19.16 -2.81
CA VAL A 136 -18.22 -18.99 -3.94
C VAL A 136 -17.45 -18.68 -5.24
N LEU A 137 -16.42 -17.84 -5.16
CA LEU A 137 -15.60 -17.48 -6.33
C LEU A 137 -14.66 -18.62 -6.80
N LEU A 138 -14.32 -19.58 -5.93
CA LEU A 138 -13.54 -20.75 -6.32
C LEU A 138 -14.33 -21.67 -7.25
N ASP A 139 -15.65 -21.75 -7.03
CA ASP A 139 -16.57 -22.62 -7.75
C ASP A 139 -17.15 -21.95 -9.01
N ASP A 140 -16.83 -20.67 -9.23
CA ASP A 140 -17.25 -19.91 -10.41
C ASP A 140 -16.66 -20.51 -11.72
N PRO A 141 -17.50 -20.92 -12.69
CA PRO A 141 -17.05 -21.50 -13.95
C PRO A 141 -16.23 -20.52 -14.82
N VAL A 142 -16.45 -19.21 -14.69
CA VAL A 142 -15.74 -18.16 -15.45
C VAL A 142 -14.30 -17.99 -14.93
N ARG A 143 -14.03 -18.44 -13.70
CA ARG A 143 -12.71 -18.38 -13.06
C ARG A 143 -12.03 -17.00 -13.14
N ARG A 144 -12.78 -15.93 -12.89
CA ARG A 144 -12.21 -14.57 -12.92
C ARG A 144 -11.08 -14.38 -11.88
N PRO A 145 -10.08 -13.53 -12.15
CA PRO A 145 -9.11 -13.14 -11.14
C PRO A 145 -9.77 -12.29 -10.03
N ILE A 146 -9.15 -12.28 -8.85
CA ILE A 146 -9.50 -11.33 -7.80
C ILE A 146 -8.81 -9.98 -8.06
N THR A 147 -9.44 -8.89 -7.67
CA THR A 147 -8.88 -7.54 -7.73
C THR A 147 -7.70 -7.39 -6.76
N TRP A 148 -6.86 -6.38 -6.99
CA TRP A 148 -5.78 -6.07 -6.04
C TRP A 148 -6.28 -5.65 -4.65
N ARG A 149 -7.51 -5.15 -4.52
CA ARG A 149 -8.12 -4.90 -3.19
C ARG A 149 -8.33 -6.21 -2.45
N GLU A 150 -8.94 -7.19 -3.12
CA GLU A 150 -9.18 -8.53 -2.56
C GLU A 150 -7.87 -9.27 -2.27
N VAL A 151 -6.81 -9.04 -3.06
CA VAL A 151 -5.47 -9.55 -2.74
C VAL A 151 -4.97 -8.99 -1.40
N LEU A 152 -5.08 -7.68 -1.16
CA LEU A 152 -4.64 -7.07 0.10
C LEU A 152 -5.45 -7.59 1.30
N GLU A 153 -6.76 -7.78 1.13
CA GLU A 153 -7.61 -8.40 2.16
C GLU A 153 -7.16 -9.83 2.45
N LEU A 154 -6.92 -10.65 1.41
CA LEU A 154 -6.48 -12.03 1.56
C LEU A 154 -5.07 -12.13 2.21
N GLN A 155 -4.17 -11.19 1.90
CA GLN A 155 -2.86 -11.10 2.57
C GLN A 155 -3.01 -10.81 4.08
N ALA A 156 -3.94 -9.92 4.46
CA ALA A 156 -4.23 -9.65 5.87
C ALA A 156 -4.81 -10.89 6.56
N VAL A 157 -5.77 -11.59 5.93
CA VAL A 157 -6.33 -12.86 6.44
C VAL A 157 -5.20 -13.86 6.71
N PHE A 158 -4.34 -14.13 5.73
CA PHE A 158 -3.23 -15.06 5.88
C PHE A 158 -2.29 -14.69 7.02
N GLN A 159 -1.94 -13.41 7.17
CA GLN A 159 -1.12 -12.94 8.28
C GLN A 159 -1.79 -13.14 9.65
N LEU A 160 -3.07 -12.81 9.77
CA LEU A 160 -3.81 -12.88 11.04
C LEU A 160 -4.08 -14.32 11.48
N THR A 161 -4.25 -15.24 10.53
CA THR A 161 -4.48 -16.66 10.82
C THR A 161 -3.19 -17.48 10.93
N GLY A 162 -2.02 -16.83 10.98
CA GLY A 162 -0.74 -17.54 11.18
C GLY A 162 -0.15 -18.22 9.93
N HIS A 163 -0.54 -17.80 8.73
CA HIS A 163 -0.07 -18.33 7.45
C HIS A 163 0.57 -17.26 6.52
N PRO A 164 1.49 -16.41 7.02
CA PRO A 164 2.06 -15.30 6.24
C PRO A 164 2.81 -15.73 4.99
N GLU A 165 3.32 -16.97 4.94
CA GLU A 165 3.98 -17.55 3.78
C GLU A 165 3.05 -17.62 2.54
N LEU A 166 1.73 -17.70 2.76
CA LEU A 166 0.74 -17.70 1.70
C LEU A 166 0.48 -16.30 1.14
N ALA A 167 0.91 -15.23 1.82
CA ALA A 167 0.76 -13.85 1.36
C ALA A 167 1.90 -13.39 0.44
N VAL A 168 3.07 -14.03 0.51
CA VAL A 168 4.31 -13.58 -0.17
C VAL A 168 4.14 -13.54 -1.69
N ARG A 169 4.22 -12.36 -2.31
CA ARG A 169 4.06 -12.16 -3.76
C ARG A 169 2.74 -12.73 -4.31
N LEU A 170 1.67 -12.66 -3.53
CA LEU A 170 0.34 -13.06 -3.99
C LEU A 170 -0.09 -12.14 -5.15
N LYS A 171 -0.76 -12.73 -6.16
CA LYS A 171 -1.25 -12.03 -7.35
C LYS A 171 -2.71 -12.40 -7.63
N PRO A 172 -3.45 -11.52 -8.33
CA PRO A 172 -4.82 -11.74 -8.82
C PRO A 172 -5.12 -13.11 -9.43
N ASP A 173 -4.18 -13.71 -10.18
CA ASP A 173 -4.42 -14.98 -10.87
C ASP A 173 -4.02 -16.20 -10.03
N GLY A 174 -3.14 -16.01 -9.04
CA GLY A 174 -2.50 -17.08 -8.27
C GLY A 174 -3.16 -17.39 -6.93
N TRP A 175 -4.27 -16.74 -6.61
CA TRP A 175 -4.90 -16.81 -5.28
C TRP A 175 -5.49 -18.18 -4.95
N ARG A 176 -6.15 -18.84 -5.91
CA ARG A 176 -6.93 -20.06 -5.68
C ARG A 176 -6.15 -21.15 -4.95
N ARG A 177 -4.94 -21.44 -5.43
CA ARG A 177 -4.08 -22.48 -4.86
C ARG A 177 -3.72 -22.16 -3.41
N ARG A 178 -3.44 -20.88 -3.12
CA ARG A 178 -3.05 -20.44 -1.77
C ARG A 178 -4.26 -20.45 -0.83
N PHE A 179 -5.40 -19.99 -1.31
CA PHE A 179 -6.64 -19.99 -0.56
C PHE A 179 -7.09 -21.42 -0.20
N ARG A 180 -7.04 -22.38 -1.14
CA ARG A 180 -7.30 -23.80 -0.82
C ARG A 180 -6.34 -24.36 0.23
N ARG A 181 -5.05 -24.06 0.10
CA ARG A 181 -4.04 -24.50 1.09
C ARG A 181 -4.33 -23.93 2.48
N TRP A 182 -4.73 -22.66 2.54
CA TRP A 182 -5.16 -22.02 3.77
C TRP A 182 -6.43 -22.67 4.36
N GLN A 183 -7.45 -22.92 3.54
CA GLN A 183 -8.69 -23.59 3.97
C GLN A 183 -8.39 -24.97 4.58
N SER A 184 -7.53 -25.76 3.93
CA SER A 184 -7.11 -27.06 4.45
C SER A 184 -6.33 -26.96 5.77
N ALA A 185 -5.49 -25.94 5.91
CA ALA A 185 -4.74 -25.70 7.16
C ALA A 185 -5.64 -25.23 8.31
N CYS A 186 -6.74 -24.52 8.01
CA CYS A 186 -7.66 -23.96 8.99
C CYS A 186 -8.85 -24.87 9.33
N ALA A 187 -8.92 -26.10 8.80
CA ALA A 187 -10.09 -26.97 8.72
C ALA A 187 -10.75 -27.43 10.04
N GLY A 188 -10.54 -26.73 11.16
CA GLY A 188 -11.26 -26.99 12.42
C GLY A 188 -11.43 -25.78 13.35
N ARG A 189 -10.68 -24.68 13.18
CA ARG A 189 -10.88 -23.46 13.98
C ARG A 189 -10.05 -22.30 13.44
N LEU A 190 -10.69 -21.17 13.15
CA LEU A 190 -9.98 -19.91 13.01
C LEU A 190 -9.59 -19.41 14.41
N PRO A 191 -8.39 -18.86 14.60
CA PRO A 191 -8.03 -18.20 15.85
C PRO A 191 -8.94 -16.99 16.07
N HIS A 192 -9.29 -16.72 17.32
CA HIS A 192 -9.96 -15.47 17.68
C HIS A 192 -8.96 -14.31 17.54
N ILE A 193 -9.35 -13.27 16.79
CA ILE A 193 -8.52 -12.11 16.50
C ILE A 193 -9.14 -10.89 17.16
N THR A 194 -8.40 -10.33 18.12
CA THR A 194 -8.80 -9.11 18.81
C THR A 194 -8.53 -7.89 17.94
N ARG A 195 -9.55 -7.02 17.81
CA ARG A 195 -9.38 -5.71 17.16
C ARG A 195 -8.39 -4.85 17.97
N PRO A 196 -7.33 -4.30 17.35
CA PRO A 196 -6.47 -3.34 18.03
C PRO A 196 -7.22 -2.06 18.40
N GLU A 197 -6.83 -1.41 19.50
CA GLU A 197 -7.43 -0.12 19.90
C GLU A 197 -6.96 1.05 19.02
N LYS A 198 -5.79 0.91 18.40
CA LYS A 198 -5.11 1.95 17.62
C LYS A 198 -4.92 1.52 16.18
N PRO A 199 -4.95 2.48 15.22
CA PRO A 199 -4.83 2.17 13.79
C PRO A 199 -3.49 1.55 13.39
N LEU A 200 -2.41 1.92 14.08
CA LEU A 200 -1.06 1.43 13.84
C LEU A 200 -0.37 1.18 15.19
N PRO A 201 0.59 0.23 15.28
CA PRO A 201 1.28 -0.09 16.52
C PRO A 201 1.98 1.11 17.20
N ASP A 202 2.51 2.01 16.40
CA ASP A 202 3.26 3.21 16.79
C ASP A 202 2.40 4.48 16.82
N TRP A 203 1.06 4.36 16.70
CA TRP A 203 0.17 5.51 16.66
C TRP A 203 0.12 6.24 18.01
N GLN A 204 0.29 7.57 17.95
CA GLN A 204 0.22 8.47 19.09
C GLN A 204 -0.73 9.62 18.76
N GLY A 205 -1.62 9.94 19.70
CA GLY A 205 -2.56 11.06 19.58
C GLY A 205 -3.91 10.71 18.95
N PRO A 206 -4.79 11.72 18.80
CA PRO A 206 -6.12 11.52 18.24
C PRO A 206 -6.06 11.18 16.75
N LEU A 207 -7.10 10.52 16.25
CA LEU A 207 -7.25 10.27 14.82
C LEU A 207 -7.43 11.61 14.09
N PRO A 208 -6.78 11.79 12.93
CA PRO A 208 -7.03 12.96 12.10
C PRO A 208 -8.48 12.92 11.57
N PRO A 209 -9.11 14.09 11.40
CA PRO A 209 -10.45 14.20 10.82
C PRO A 209 -10.51 13.65 9.38
#